data_AF-W2QD03-F1
#
_entry.id   AF-W2QD03-F1
#
_cell.length_a   1.000
_cell.length_b   1.000
_cell.length_c   1.000
_cell.angle_alpha   90.00
_cell.angle_beta   90.00
_cell.angle_gamma   90.00
#
_symmetry.space_group_name_H-M   'P 1'
#
loop_
_entity.id
_entity.type
_entity.pdbx_description
1 polymer ?
#
loop_
_entity_poly.entity_id
_entity_poly.type
_entity_poly.pdbx_seq_one_letter_code
_entity_poly.pdbx_strand_id
1 'polypeptide(L)'
;MLVLCVGEHSQYGQITALINGGAEDDEERDEDEKKTKQSSASIQDGNYCSIDVVEAKELSKPKIKKKPTRPERTPLAQKIEALNLWLGKMGVVVASLIFIVLCTRFSIETFVQEPRESWDASYLRDYLSYFILGTTILVVAIPEGLPLAVAIALALAVRRMLRGRSLVRHLAACETVGNATTLCADKTGTLTANQMSVARLWLAPDNESDFKSLIDDVHSTVPVDFNSADAVKAALNDAMIHTLCEGVALNSTAELLPLAEGDATDAPRKALGSQTEGALLAFAAACSDGEFDYATLRTNANIRRALPFSSDRKRMSVIAPRRNCENVWRTYTKGAPELVLARCKELQTRSGGTIPLTNERRQ
;
A
#
# COMPACT_ATOMS: atom_id res chain seq x y z
N MET A 1 -11.88 -3.17 19.98
CA MET A 1 -12.87 -3.70 19.01
C MET A 1 -12.96 -5.19 19.25
N LEU A 2 -14.15 -5.72 19.52
CA LEU A 2 -14.39 -7.16 19.64
C LEU A 2 -14.90 -7.67 18.29
N VAL A 3 -14.30 -8.74 17.76
CA VAL A 3 -14.76 -9.32 16.49
C VAL A 3 -16.05 -10.09 16.76
N LEU A 4 -17.13 -9.71 16.10
CA LEU A 4 -18.47 -10.30 16.31
C LEU A 4 -18.81 -11.40 15.29
N CYS A 5 -18.29 -11.30 14.07
CA CYS A 5 -18.54 -12.27 12.99
C CYS A 5 -17.42 -12.22 11.94
N VAL A 6 -17.22 -13.32 11.22
CA VAL A 6 -16.23 -13.48 10.15
C VAL A 6 -16.84 -14.26 8.99
N GLY A 7 -16.23 -14.15 7.80
CA GLY A 7 -16.64 -14.93 6.63
C GLY A 7 -18.08 -14.66 6.19
N GLU A 8 -18.82 -15.72 5.89
CA GLU A 8 -20.21 -15.67 5.39
C GLU A 8 -21.20 -15.12 6.42
N HIS A 9 -20.92 -15.28 7.71
CA HIS A 9 -21.74 -14.72 8.78
C HIS A 9 -21.50 -13.21 8.99
N SER A 10 -20.52 -12.62 8.31
CA SER A 10 -20.39 -11.17 8.26
C SER A 10 -21.47 -10.57 7.36
N GLN A 11 -21.88 -9.33 7.64
CA GLN A 11 -22.82 -8.61 6.76
C GLN A 11 -22.35 -8.59 5.30
N TYR A 12 -21.03 -8.42 5.08
CA TYR A 12 -20.44 -8.48 3.75
C TYR A 12 -20.61 -9.87 3.11
N GLY A 13 -20.37 -10.93 3.87
CA GLY A 13 -20.57 -12.31 3.42
C GLY A 13 -22.01 -12.59 3.01
N GLN A 14 -22.97 -12.22 3.87
CA GLN A 14 -24.41 -12.39 3.61
C GLN A 14 -24.87 -11.62 2.37
N ILE A 15 -24.43 -10.37 2.21
CA ILE A 15 -24.77 -9.55 1.02
C ILE A 15 -24.12 -10.15 -0.23
N THR A 16 -22.88 -10.64 -0.15
CA THR A 16 -22.18 -11.24 -1.29
C THR A 16 -22.86 -12.53 -1.73
N ALA A 17 -23.30 -13.38 -0.78
CA ALA A 17 -24.08 -14.58 -1.07
C ALA A 17 -25.42 -14.26 -1.75
N LEU A 18 -26.10 -13.19 -1.33
CA LEU A 18 -27.34 -12.75 -1.97
C LEU A 18 -27.11 -12.20 -3.39
N ILE A 19 -26.01 -11.48 -3.62
CA ILE A 19 -25.69 -10.89 -4.94
C ILE A 19 -25.26 -11.96 -5.94
N ASN A 20 -24.49 -12.95 -5.51
CA ASN A 20 -23.95 -13.97 -6.41
C ASN A 20 -24.95 -15.10 -6.74
N GLY A 21 -26.19 -15.01 -6.24
CA GLY A 21 -27.13 -16.12 -6.21
C GLY A 21 -26.72 -17.06 -5.08
N GLY A 22 -27.64 -17.28 -4.14
CA GLY A 22 -27.37 -18.01 -2.89
C GLY A 22 -26.62 -19.32 -3.16
N ALA A 23 -25.67 -19.62 -2.27
CA ALA A 23 -24.92 -20.86 -2.25
C ALA A 23 -25.86 -22.06 -2.50
N GLU A 24 -25.77 -22.64 -3.69
CA GLU A 24 -26.08 -24.04 -3.90
C GLU A 24 -24.95 -24.81 -3.22
N ASP A 25 -25.27 -25.47 -2.10
CA ASP A 25 -24.76 -26.78 -1.70
C ASP A 25 -25.26 -27.07 -0.27
N ASP A 26 -26.35 -27.83 -0.19
CA ASP A 26 -26.63 -28.83 0.86
C ASP A 26 -27.90 -29.59 0.43
N GLU A 27 -27.75 -30.47 -0.57
CA GLU A 27 -28.69 -31.58 -0.76
C GLU A 27 -28.40 -32.70 0.26
N GLU A 28 -29.48 -33.36 0.67
CA GLU A 28 -29.57 -34.50 1.59
C GLU A 28 -29.59 -34.23 3.11
N ARG A 29 -30.77 -33.81 3.60
CA ARG A 29 -31.51 -34.62 4.59
C ARG A 29 -32.99 -34.24 4.68
N ASP A 30 -33.80 -35.21 4.25
CA ASP A 30 -35.21 -35.53 4.46
C ASP A 30 -36.18 -34.50 5.08
N GLU A 31 -37.33 -34.43 4.41
CA GLU A 31 -38.55 -33.72 4.76
C GLU A 31 -39.05 -34.07 6.17
N ASP A 32 -39.30 -33.05 7.01
CA ASP A 32 -40.64 -32.84 7.58
C ASP A 32 -40.77 -31.50 8.34
N GLU A 33 -41.92 -30.87 8.09
CA GLU A 33 -42.58 -29.79 8.85
C GLU A 33 -41.97 -28.38 8.95
N LYS A 34 -42.54 -27.51 8.10
CA LYS A 34 -42.81 -26.08 8.30
C LYS A 34 -42.81 -25.61 9.78
N LYS A 35 -41.77 -24.86 10.17
CA LYS A 35 -41.91 -23.75 11.12
C LYS A 35 -41.07 -22.54 10.72
N THR A 36 -41.76 -21.42 10.60
CA THR A 36 -41.28 -20.05 10.51
C THR A 36 -40.09 -19.81 11.45
N LYS A 37 -38.86 -19.73 10.92
CA LYS A 37 -37.70 -19.26 11.70
C LYS A 37 -37.65 -17.73 11.62
N GLN A 38 -38.39 -17.09 12.52
CA GLN A 38 -37.97 -15.80 13.06
C GLN A 38 -36.58 -16.00 13.68
N SER A 39 -35.60 -15.21 13.27
CA SER A 39 -34.28 -15.19 13.89
C SER A 39 -34.38 -14.52 15.28
N SER A 40 -34.90 -15.24 16.26
CA SER A 40 -34.73 -14.89 17.67
C SER A 40 -33.41 -15.49 18.15
N ALA A 41 -32.34 -14.72 18.08
CA ALA A 41 -31.17 -15.00 18.91
C ALA A 41 -31.59 -14.77 20.37
N SER A 42 -31.89 -15.85 21.08
CA SER A 42 -32.11 -15.83 22.52
C SER A 42 -30.78 -15.57 23.22
N ILE A 43 -30.56 -14.32 23.65
CA ILE A 43 -29.47 -13.97 24.56
C ILE A 43 -29.93 -14.37 25.96
N GLN A 44 -29.36 -15.45 26.50
CA GLN A 44 -29.50 -15.80 27.91
C GLN A 44 -28.48 -15.02 28.74
N ASP A 45 -29.01 -14.27 29.70
CA ASP A 45 -28.43 -13.78 30.95
C ASP A 45 -27.06 -13.08 30.91
N GLY A 46 -27.12 -11.76 31.09
CA GLY A 46 -26.03 -10.89 31.50
C GLY A 46 -26.44 -9.43 31.29
N ASN A 47 -26.41 -8.61 32.35
CA ASN A 47 -26.71 -7.18 32.29
C ASN A 47 -25.79 -6.46 31.29
N TYR A 48 -26.25 -6.31 30.05
CA TYR A 48 -25.61 -5.46 29.04
C TYR A 48 -26.61 -4.40 28.61
N CYS A 49 -26.23 -3.14 28.83
CA CYS A 49 -26.94 -2.00 28.26
C CYS A 49 -26.52 -1.90 26.79
N SER A 50 -27.44 -2.11 25.85
CA SER A 50 -27.21 -1.79 24.45
C SER A 50 -26.98 -0.28 24.33
N ILE A 51 -25.75 0.12 24.00
CA ILE A 51 -25.50 1.48 23.56
C ILE A 51 -26.04 1.54 22.15
N ASP A 52 -27.22 2.15 21.99
CA ASP A 52 -27.70 2.59 20.70
C ASP A 52 -26.62 3.49 20.10
N VAL A 53 -25.95 3.00 19.06
CA VAL A 53 -25.06 3.82 18.25
C VAL A 53 -25.97 4.81 17.55
N VAL A 54 -26.15 5.98 18.17
CA VAL A 54 -26.75 7.15 17.53
C VAL A 54 -26.02 7.32 16.22
N GLU A 55 -26.73 7.13 15.10
CA GLU A 55 -26.21 7.40 13.77
C GLU A 55 -25.58 8.78 13.80
N ALA A 56 -24.24 8.81 13.77
CA ALA A 56 -23.50 10.03 13.64
C ALA A 56 -23.94 10.66 12.32
N LYS A 57 -24.77 11.71 12.40
CA LYS A 57 -25.13 12.60 11.30
C LYS A 57 -23.89 12.78 10.43
N GLU A 58 -23.95 12.22 9.22
CA GLU A 58 -22.84 12.18 8.27
C GLU A 58 -22.33 13.61 8.01
N LEU A 59 -21.25 14.00 8.69
CA LEU A 59 -20.52 15.21 8.36
C LEU A 59 -19.66 14.91 7.13
N SER A 60 -20.20 15.32 5.98
CA SER A 60 -19.50 15.64 4.73
C SER A 60 -18.27 14.78 4.40
N LYS A 61 -18.48 13.50 4.11
CA LYS A 61 -17.59 12.78 3.19
C LYS A 61 -18.29 12.73 1.84
N PRO A 62 -17.68 13.22 0.74
CA PRO A 62 -18.31 13.12 -0.57
C PRO A 62 -18.58 11.64 -0.85
N LYS A 63 -19.87 11.29 -0.97
CA LYS A 63 -20.32 9.96 -1.40
C LYS A 63 -19.85 9.75 -2.83
N ILE A 64 -18.63 9.24 -2.99
CA ILE A 64 -18.20 8.63 -4.24
C ILE A 64 -19.08 7.40 -4.42
N LYS A 65 -20.18 7.55 -5.19
CA LYS A 65 -20.93 6.43 -5.71
C LYS A 65 -19.95 5.60 -6.54
N LYS A 66 -19.34 4.58 -5.95
CA LYS A 66 -18.64 3.53 -6.68
C LYS A 66 -19.71 2.82 -7.50
N LYS A 67 -19.89 3.24 -8.76
CA LYS A 67 -20.53 2.39 -9.76
C LYS A 67 -19.78 1.05 -9.71
N PRO A 68 -20.46 -0.11 -9.72
CA PRO A 68 -19.78 -1.38 -9.87
C PRO A 68 -19.05 -1.35 -11.21
N THR A 69 -17.75 -1.06 -11.17
CA THR A 69 -16.86 -1.12 -12.33
C THR A 69 -16.78 -2.58 -12.70
N ARG A 70 -17.47 -2.96 -13.78
CA ARG A 70 -17.22 -4.26 -14.43
C ARG A 70 -15.71 -4.36 -14.67
N PRO A 71 -15.08 -5.52 -14.44
CA PRO A 71 -13.66 -5.68 -14.72
C PRO A 71 -13.44 -5.33 -16.20
N GLU A 72 -12.74 -4.22 -16.45
CA GLU A 72 -12.42 -3.78 -17.81
C GLU A 72 -11.54 -4.87 -18.46
N ARG A 73 -11.95 -5.34 -19.64
CA ARG A 73 -11.16 -6.31 -20.42
C ARG A 73 -9.81 -5.68 -20.77
N THR A 74 -8.75 -6.49 -20.80
CA THR A 74 -7.41 -6.00 -21.14
C THR A 74 -7.40 -5.42 -22.57
N PRO A 75 -6.60 -4.37 -22.85
CA PRO A 75 -6.51 -3.81 -24.20
C PRO A 75 -6.12 -4.84 -25.27
N LEU A 76 -5.29 -5.82 -24.93
CA LEU A 76 -4.87 -6.92 -25.80
C LEU A 76 -6.03 -7.87 -26.08
N ALA A 77 -6.82 -8.21 -25.05
CA ALA A 77 -8.00 -9.05 -25.22
C ALA A 77 -9.00 -8.41 -26.19
N GLN A 78 -9.20 -7.09 -26.09
CA GLN A 78 -10.06 -6.35 -27.02
C GLN A 78 -9.51 -6.38 -28.46
N LYS A 79 -8.20 -6.21 -28.65
CA LYS A 79 -7.56 -6.27 -29.97
C LYS A 79 -7.62 -7.66 -30.62
N ILE A 80 -7.44 -8.72 -29.83
CA ILE A 80 -7.53 -10.11 -30.33
C ILE A 80 -8.96 -10.45 -30.73
N GLU A 81 -9.95 -10.02 -29.94
CA GLU A 81 -11.36 -10.20 -30.27
C GLU A 81 -11.73 -9.47 -31.57
N ALA A 82 -11.23 -8.24 -31.75
CA ALA A 82 -11.40 -7.50 -33.01
C ALA A 82 -10.74 -8.19 -34.20
N LEU A 83 -9.54 -8.74 -34.01
CA LEU A 83 -8.83 -9.51 -35.04
C LEU A 83 -9.61 -10.79 -35.43
N ASN A 84 -10.08 -11.55 -34.44
CA ASN A 84 -10.88 -12.75 -34.65
C ASN A 84 -12.18 -12.43 -35.41
N LEU A 85 -12.84 -11.32 -35.07
CA LEU A 85 -14.04 -10.88 -35.77
C LEU A 85 -13.75 -10.49 -37.22
N TRP A 86 -12.59 -9.88 -37.49
CA TRP A 86 -12.18 -9.50 -38.84
C TRP A 86 -11.84 -10.73 -39.69
N LEU A 87 -11.06 -11.68 -39.15
CA LEU A 87 -10.76 -12.96 -39.81
C LEU A 87 -12.04 -13.76 -40.08
N GLY A 88 -12.95 -13.82 -39.10
CA GLY A 88 -14.24 -14.51 -39.27
C GLY A 88 -15.08 -13.91 -40.40
N LYS A 89 -15.17 -12.57 -40.50
CA LYS A 89 -15.87 -11.90 -41.60
C LYS A 89 -15.25 -12.22 -42.96
N MET A 90 -13.92 -12.17 -43.07
CA MET A 90 -13.22 -12.52 -44.30
C MET A 90 -13.42 -14.00 -44.67
N GLY A 91 -13.34 -14.90 -43.68
CA GLY A 91 -13.56 -16.34 -43.85
C GLY A 91 -14.95 -16.66 -44.39
N VAL A 92 -16.01 -16.01 -43.85
CA VAL A 92 -17.38 -16.18 -44.34
C VAL A 92 -17.54 -15.70 -45.78
N VAL A 93 -16.93 -14.56 -46.14
CA VAL A 93 -16.99 -14.03 -47.52
C VAL A 93 -16.31 -14.99 -48.50
N VAL A 94 -15.12 -15.49 -48.17
CA VAL A 94 -14.38 -16.41 -49.06
C VAL A 94 -15.07 -17.77 -49.15
N ALA A 95 -15.53 -18.34 -48.03
CA ALA A 95 -16.22 -19.63 -48.02
C ALA A 95 -17.54 -19.58 -48.80
N SER A 96 -18.32 -18.51 -48.65
CA SER A 96 -19.56 -18.32 -49.41
C SER A 96 -19.29 -18.13 -50.91
N LEU A 97 -18.26 -17.36 -51.28
CA LEU A 97 -17.88 -17.18 -52.68
C LEU A 97 -17.49 -18.53 -53.34
N ILE A 98 -16.63 -19.32 -52.68
CA ILE A 98 -16.21 -20.64 -53.18
C ILE A 98 -17.41 -21.57 -53.31
N PHE A 99 -18.29 -21.62 -52.30
CA PHE A 99 -19.49 -22.43 -52.34
C PHE A 99 -20.39 -22.05 -53.53
N ILE A 100 -20.64 -20.75 -53.74
CA ILE A 100 -21.45 -20.26 -54.86
C ILE A 100 -20.81 -20.60 -56.20
N VAL A 101 -19.49 -20.41 -56.35
CA VAL A 101 -18.77 -20.73 -57.60
C VAL A 101 -18.84 -22.24 -57.91
N LEU A 102 -18.65 -23.10 -56.91
CA LEU A 102 -18.74 -24.55 -57.10
C LEU A 102 -20.17 -24.99 -57.41
N CYS A 103 -21.17 -24.44 -56.71
CA CYS A 103 -22.58 -24.73 -56.96
C CYS A 103 -23.02 -24.28 -58.36
N THR A 104 -22.63 -23.07 -58.78
CA THR A 104 -22.96 -22.54 -60.10
C THR A 104 -22.26 -23.30 -61.22
N ARG A 105 -20.97 -23.63 -61.06
CA ARG A 105 -20.24 -24.46 -62.01
C ARG A 105 -20.90 -25.83 -62.19
N PHE A 106 -21.20 -26.51 -61.08
CA PHE A 106 -21.87 -27.82 -61.10
C PHE A 106 -23.26 -27.74 -61.74
N SER A 107 -24.01 -26.68 -61.45
CA SER A 107 -25.33 -26.43 -62.05
C SER A 107 -25.24 -26.22 -63.57
N ILE A 108 -24.26 -25.46 -64.05
CA ILE A 108 -24.09 -25.17 -65.49
C ILE A 108 -23.64 -26.43 -66.24
N GLU A 109 -22.64 -27.15 -65.74
CA GLU A 109 -22.15 -28.39 -66.36
C GLU A 109 -23.27 -29.45 -66.42
N THR A 110 -24.06 -29.57 -65.36
CA THR A 110 -25.07 -30.65 -65.22
C THR A 110 -26.43 -30.34 -65.88
N PHE A 111 -26.89 -29.08 -65.85
CA PHE A 111 -28.25 -28.74 -66.33
C PHE A 111 -28.26 -27.96 -67.66
N VAL A 112 -27.14 -27.34 -68.05
CA VAL A 112 -27.06 -26.51 -69.28
C VAL A 112 -26.28 -27.19 -70.39
N GLN A 113 -25.16 -27.85 -70.08
CA GLN A 113 -24.30 -28.50 -71.10
C GLN A 113 -24.74 -29.93 -71.44
N GLU A 114 -25.20 -30.71 -70.45
CA GLU A 114 -25.79 -32.04 -70.65
C GLU A 114 -27.24 -32.07 -70.15
N PRO A 115 -28.25 -31.71 -70.97
CA PRO A 115 -29.64 -31.68 -70.50
C PRO A 115 -30.13 -33.11 -70.22
N ARG A 116 -30.09 -33.54 -68.96
CA ARG A 116 -30.69 -34.79 -68.48
C ARG A 116 -31.98 -34.47 -67.72
N GLU A 117 -33.02 -35.26 -67.98
CA GLU A 117 -34.42 -34.90 -67.68
C GLU A 117 -34.93 -35.18 -66.25
N SER A 118 -34.16 -35.86 -65.38
CA SER A 118 -34.65 -36.24 -64.04
C SER A 118 -33.70 -35.86 -62.91
N TRP A 119 -34.24 -35.25 -61.86
CA TRP A 119 -33.51 -34.94 -60.62
C TRP A 119 -33.18 -36.22 -59.86
N ASP A 120 -31.90 -36.44 -59.56
CA ASP A 120 -31.41 -37.59 -58.80
C ASP A 120 -30.85 -37.16 -57.43
N ALA A 121 -30.96 -38.03 -56.43
CA ALA A 121 -30.49 -37.77 -55.06
C ALA A 121 -28.96 -37.70 -54.97
N SER A 122 -28.25 -38.14 -56.01
CA SER A 122 -26.80 -37.97 -56.18
C SER A 122 -26.39 -36.49 -56.20
N TYR A 123 -27.16 -35.62 -56.86
CA TYR A 123 -26.86 -34.19 -56.93
C TYR A 123 -26.83 -33.50 -55.57
N LEU A 124 -27.70 -33.91 -54.65
CA LEU A 124 -27.72 -33.38 -53.28
C LEU A 124 -26.42 -33.72 -52.54
N ARG A 125 -25.83 -34.90 -52.80
CA ARG A 125 -24.55 -35.29 -52.17
C ARG A 125 -23.40 -34.42 -52.63
N ASP A 126 -23.40 -34.00 -53.90
CA ASP A 126 -22.37 -33.12 -54.45
C ASP A 126 -22.47 -31.70 -53.85
N TYR A 127 -23.68 -31.14 -53.74
CA TYR A 127 -23.90 -29.86 -53.05
C TYR A 127 -23.52 -29.92 -51.57
N LEU A 128 -23.85 -31.01 -50.88
CA LEU A 128 -23.43 -31.22 -49.49
C LEU A 128 -21.90 -31.29 -49.38
N SER A 129 -21.22 -31.90 -50.36
CA SER A 129 -19.76 -31.97 -50.39
C SER A 129 -19.13 -30.59 -50.57
N TYR A 130 -19.69 -29.73 -51.43
CA TYR A 130 -19.25 -28.33 -51.55
C TYR A 130 -19.54 -27.50 -50.30
N PHE A 131 -20.67 -27.77 -49.62
CA PHE A 131 -21.00 -27.11 -48.35
C PHE A 131 -20.01 -27.50 -47.25
N ILE A 132 -19.68 -28.79 -47.13
CA ILE A 132 -18.65 -29.30 -46.21
C ILE A 132 -17.27 -28.70 -46.53
N LEU A 133 -16.94 -28.55 -47.82
CA LEU A 133 -15.71 -27.86 -48.21
C LEU A 133 -15.71 -26.37 -47.78
N GLY A 134 -16.84 -25.67 -47.91
CA GLY A 134 -16.98 -24.30 -47.42
C GLY A 134 -16.82 -24.19 -45.90
N THR A 135 -17.43 -25.09 -45.13
CA THR A 135 -17.32 -25.09 -43.66
C THR A 135 -15.92 -25.46 -43.17
N THR A 136 -15.24 -26.40 -43.82
CA THR A 136 -13.84 -26.73 -43.50
C THR A 136 -12.89 -25.54 -43.72
N ILE A 137 -13.06 -24.79 -44.83
CA ILE A 137 -12.29 -23.55 -45.06
C ILE A 137 -12.57 -22.51 -43.97
N LEU A 138 -13.83 -22.37 -43.54
CA LEU A 138 -14.21 -21.45 -42.47
C LEU A 138 -13.54 -21.81 -41.13
N VAL A 139 -13.55 -23.09 -40.74
CA VAL A 139 -12.90 -23.56 -39.49
C VAL A 139 -11.39 -23.33 -39.53
N VAL A 140 -10.75 -23.59 -40.67
CA VAL A 140 -9.29 -23.34 -40.83
C VAL A 140 -8.95 -21.84 -40.76
N ALA A 141 -9.87 -20.96 -41.16
CA ALA A 141 -9.65 -19.51 -41.15
C ALA A 141 -9.73 -18.87 -39.75
N ILE A 142 -10.35 -19.52 -38.76
CA ILE A 142 -10.51 -18.96 -37.40
C ILE A 142 -9.43 -19.57 -36.48
N PRO A 143 -8.46 -18.78 -36.00
CA PRO A 143 -7.38 -19.29 -35.16
C PRO A 143 -7.85 -19.44 -33.70
N GLU A 144 -8.56 -20.53 -33.39
CA GLU A 144 -9.05 -20.85 -32.03
C GLU A 144 -7.94 -20.99 -30.98
N GLY A 145 -6.71 -21.30 -31.42
CA GLY A 145 -5.54 -21.39 -30.54
C GLY A 145 -4.95 -20.05 -30.09
N LEU A 146 -5.31 -18.94 -30.73
CA LEU A 146 -4.69 -17.63 -30.46
C LEU A 146 -5.03 -17.10 -29.04
N PRO A 147 -6.29 -17.10 -28.56
CA PRO A 147 -6.61 -16.68 -27.20
C PRO A 147 -5.93 -17.54 -26.13
N LEU A 148 -5.82 -18.85 -26.38
CA LEU A 148 -5.16 -19.80 -25.48
C LEU A 148 -3.65 -19.52 -25.37
N ALA A 149 -2.97 -19.32 -26.51
CA ALA A 149 -1.56 -19.00 -26.54
C ALA A 149 -1.24 -17.71 -25.75
N VAL A 150 -2.09 -16.69 -25.90
CA VAL A 150 -1.92 -15.42 -25.19
C VAL A 150 -2.15 -15.57 -23.68
N ALA A 151 -3.16 -16.33 -23.26
CA ALA A 151 -3.40 -16.60 -21.85
C ALA A 151 -2.20 -17.31 -21.18
N ILE A 152 -1.61 -18.30 -21.87
CA ILE A 152 -0.42 -19.02 -21.39
C ILE A 152 0.79 -18.07 -21.32
N ALA A 153 1.01 -17.26 -22.35
CA ALA A 153 2.11 -16.29 -22.36
C ALA A 153 1.99 -15.28 -21.21
N LEU A 154 0.79 -14.78 -20.94
CA LEU A 154 0.51 -13.84 -19.85
C LEU A 154 0.71 -14.49 -18.47
N ALA A 155 0.25 -15.73 -18.28
CA ALA A 155 0.47 -16.48 -17.05
C ALA A 155 1.97 -16.70 -16.76
N LEU A 156 2.76 -17.05 -17.78
CA LEU A 156 4.22 -17.17 -17.66
C LEU A 156 4.89 -15.84 -17.33
N ALA A 157 4.43 -14.73 -17.93
CA ALA A 157 4.93 -13.39 -17.63
C ALA A 157 4.66 -13.00 -16.17
N VAL A 158 3.46 -13.23 -15.66
CA VAL A 158 3.09 -12.96 -14.26
C VAL A 158 3.92 -13.81 -13.30
N ARG A 159 4.17 -15.09 -13.63
CA ARG A 159 5.05 -15.94 -12.82
C ARG A 159 6.48 -15.42 -12.77
N ARG A 160 7.01 -14.87 -13.88
CA ARG A 160 8.34 -14.23 -13.91
C ARG A 160 8.36 -12.93 -13.09
N MET A 161 7.32 -12.09 -13.21
CA MET A 161 7.20 -10.86 -12.41
C MET A 161 7.15 -11.15 -10.90
N LEU A 162 6.43 -12.21 -10.50
CA LEU A 162 6.36 -12.62 -9.10
C LEU A 162 7.72 -13.04 -8.54
N ARG A 163 8.52 -13.78 -9.32
CA ARG A 163 9.91 -14.11 -8.94
C ARG A 163 10.78 -12.85 -8.79
N GLY A 164 10.49 -11.81 -9.57
CA GLY A 164 11.09 -10.47 -9.45
C GLY A 164 10.52 -9.59 -8.33
N ARG A 165 9.81 -10.17 -7.35
CA ARG A 165 9.15 -9.45 -6.24
C ARG A 165 8.05 -8.46 -6.69
N SER A 166 7.47 -8.65 -7.87
CA SER A 166 6.34 -7.87 -8.36
C SER A 166 5.07 -8.73 -8.41
N LEU A 167 4.14 -8.48 -7.50
CA LEU A 167 2.87 -9.21 -7.42
C LEU A 167 1.80 -8.51 -8.28
N VAL A 168 1.43 -9.14 -9.40
CA VAL A 168 0.36 -8.67 -10.27
C VAL A 168 -0.99 -9.24 -9.79
N ARG A 169 -1.87 -8.38 -9.29
CA ARG A 169 -3.23 -8.79 -8.82
C ARG A 169 -4.25 -8.92 -9.95
N HIS A 170 -4.07 -8.13 -11.01
CA HIS A 170 -4.94 -8.15 -12.19
C HIS A 170 -4.09 -8.39 -13.43
N LEU A 171 -4.38 -9.46 -14.18
CA LEU A 171 -3.63 -9.81 -15.40
C LEU A 171 -3.61 -8.65 -16.40
N ALA A 172 -4.69 -7.86 -16.47
CA ALA A 172 -4.79 -6.65 -17.29
C ALA A 172 -3.70 -5.60 -16.98
N ALA A 173 -3.28 -5.50 -15.71
CA ALA A 173 -2.32 -4.49 -15.27
C ALA A 173 -0.92 -4.74 -15.85
N CYS A 174 -0.57 -6.00 -16.12
CA CYS A 174 0.70 -6.38 -16.74
C CYS A 174 0.87 -5.71 -18.12
N GLU A 175 -0.22 -5.66 -18.88
CA GLU A 175 -0.25 -5.01 -20.19
C GLU A 175 -0.22 -3.48 -20.07
N THR A 176 -1.02 -2.91 -19.17
CA THR A 176 -1.09 -1.45 -18.96
C THR A 176 0.26 -0.87 -18.55
N VAL A 177 1.01 -1.56 -17.67
CA VAL A 177 2.35 -1.13 -17.25
C VAL A 177 3.33 -1.15 -18.42
N GLY A 178 3.21 -2.11 -19.35
CA GLY A 178 4.04 -2.17 -20.56
C GLY A 178 3.85 -0.97 -21.50
N ASN A 179 2.69 -0.31 -21.44
CA ASN A 179 2.36 0.86 -22.25
C ASN A 179 2.42 2.18 -21.46
N ALA A 180 2.93 2.16 -20.22
CA ALA A 180 2.97 3.35 -19.37
C ALA A 180 3.99 4.38 -19.91
N THR A 181 3.53 5.62 -20.12
CA THR A 181 4.38 6.73 -20.58
C THR A 181 4.76 7.70 -19.46
N THR A 182 3.99 7.72 -18.36
CA THR A 182 4.20 8.61 -17.22
C THR A 182 4.17 7.81 -15.93
N LEU A 183 5.18 8.00 -15.08
CA LEU A 183 5.27 7.39 -13.76
C LEU A 183 5.05 8.44 -12.68
N CYS A 184 3.90 8.37 -12.01
CA CYS A 184 3.63 9.15 -10.81
C CYS A 184 4.04 8.33 -9.59
N ALA A 185 5.21 8.62 -9.02
CA ALA A 185 5.71 7.95 -7.82
C ALA A 185 5.48 8.83 -6.59
N ASP A 186 5.04 8.22 -5.49
CA ASP A 186 5.12 8.86 -4.17
C ASP A 186 6.58 8.90 -3.70
N LYS A 187 6.94 9.82 -2.82
CA LYS A 187 8.31 9.95 -2.31
C LYS A 187 8.58 8.95 -1.20
N THR A 188 7.79 9.03 -0.12
CA THR A 188 8.08 8.35 1.14
C THR A 188 7.77 6.87 1.03
N GLY A 189 8.77 6.01 1.25
CA GLY A 189 8.59 4.56 1.18
C GLY A 189 8.51 3.99 -0.24
N THR A 190 8.64 4.83 -1.27
CA THR A 190 8.76 4.41 -2.67
C THR A 190 10.09 4.87 -3.27
N LEU A 191 10.36 6.19 -3.31
CA LEU A 191 11.65 6.73 -3.74
C LEU A 191 12.68 6.72 -2.61
N THR A 192 12.24 6.90 -1.37
CA THR A 192 13.11 6.84 -0.18
C THR A 192 12.88 5.55 0.59
N ALA A 193 13.92 5.03 1.24
CA ALA A 193 13.88 3.78 2.02
C ALA A 193 12.99 3.83 3.28
N ASN A 194 12.30 4.97 3.53
CA ASN A 194 11.55 5.25 4.77
C ASN A 194 12.35 4.92 6.04
N GLN A 195 13.67 5.03 5.96
CA GLN A 195 14.60 4.91 7.07
C GLN A 195 15.13 6.30 7.36
N MET A 196 14.69 6.87 8.46
CA MET A 196 15.13 8.19 8.89
C MET A 196 16.41 8.03 9.71
N SER A 197 17.39 8.86 9.42
CA SER A 197 18.53 9.13 10.29
C SER A 197 18.51 10.60 10.67
N VAL A 198 19.07 10.94 11.84
CA VAL A 198 19.39 12.35 12.12
C VAL A 198 20.46 12.74 11.10
N ALA A 199 20.32 13.93 10.49
CA ALA A 199 21.20 14.36 9.40
C ALA A 199 22.00 15.64 9.71
N ARG A 200 21.58 16.42 10.72
CA ARG A 200 22.35 17.51 11.34
C ARG A 200 21.84 17.75 12.76
N LEU A 201 22.72 18.24 13.63
CA LEU A 201 22.36 18.75 14.96
C LEU A 201 22.82 20.19 15.08
N TRP A 202 21.93 21.07 15.53
CA TRP A 202 22.26 22.45 15.85
C TRP A 202 22.39 22.62 17.36
N LEU A 203 23.46 23.27 17.79
CA LEU A 203 23.79 23.51 19.20
C LEU A 203 24.13 24.98 19.37
N ALA A 204 23.58 25.62 20.40
CA ALA A 204 23.91 27.00 20.70
C ALA A 204 25.39 27.11 21.16
N PRO A 205 26.21 27.95 20.51
CA PRO A 205 27.59 28.15 20.93
C PRO A 205 27.66 28.86 22.29
N ASP A 206 28.83 28.77 22.94
CA ASP A 206 29.05 29.37 24.25
C ASP A 206 29.29 30.89 24.19
N ASN A 207 29.89 31.38 23.09
CA ASN A 207 30.27 32.79 22.92
C ASN A 207 29.44 33.51 21.85
N GLU A 208 29.32 34.83 21.99
CA GLU A 208 28.56 35.69 21.08
C GLU A 208 29.26 35.90 19.72
N SER A 209 30.59 35.85 19.68
CA SER A 209 31.39 35.87 18.45
C SER A 209 31.06 34.69 17.55
N ASP A 210 30.91 33.51 18.16
CA ASP A 210 30.67 32.26 17.47
C ASP A 210 29.24 32.24 16.90
N PHE A 211 28.29 32.86 17.62
CA PHE A 211 26.93 33.11 17.12
C PHE A 211 26.92 33.92 15.82
N LYS A 212 27.75 34.97 15.71
CA LYS A 212 27.85 35.77 14.48
C LYS A 212 28.46 34.98 13.32
N SER A 213 29.50 34.19 13.58
CA SER A 213 30.10 33.33 12.55
C SER A 213 29.14 32.24 12.03
N LEU A 214 28.18 31.80 12.85
CA LEU A 214 27.13 30.84 12.46
C LEU A 214 26.06 31.45 11.55
N ILE A 215 25.84 32.76 11.63
CA ILE A 215 24.89 33.50 10.79
C ILE A 215 25.52 33.78 9.42
N ASP A 216 26.80 34.15 9.40
CA ASP A 216 27.53 34.48 8.17
C ASP A 216 27.85 33.24 7.31
N ASP A 217 27.92 32.06 7.93
CA ASP A 217 28.15 30.79 7.25
C ASP A 217 27.07 29.77 7.61
N VAL A 218 25.94 29.84 6.88
CA VAL A 218 24.75 28.96 7.05
C VAL A 218 25.10 27.47 6.89
N HIS A 219 26.30 27.13 6.41
CA HIS A 219 26.82 25.77 6.30
C HIS A 219 27.77 25.36 7.44
N SER A 220 28.13 26.29 8.35
CA SER A 220 28.94 26.08 9.56
C SER A 220 28.14 25.47 10.73
N THR A 221 26.90 25.01 10.50
CA THR A 221 26.36 23.93 11.34
C THR A 221 27.38 22.82 11.30
N VAL A 222 28.07 22.53 12.42
CA VAL A 222 29.07 21.46 12.49
C VAL A 222 28.53 20.30 11.67
N PRO A 223 29.08 20.02 10.47
CA PRO A 223 28.61 18.95 9.65
C PRO A 223 29.15 17.71 10.36
N VAL A 224 28.44 17.26 11.38
CA VAL A 224 28.71 15.98 11.99
C VAL A 224 28.20 14.97 10.97
N ASP A 225 29.09 14.51 10.09
CA ASP A 225 28.83 13.32 9.31
C ASP A 225 28.56 12.18 10.31
N PHE A 226 27.40 11.54 10.15
CA PHE A 226 26.74 10.64 11.10
C PHE A 226 27.47 9.34 11.42
N ASN A 227 28.72 9.21 10.98
CA ASN A 227 29.59 8.10 11.34
C ASN A 227 30.39 8.33 12.63
N SER A 228 30.27 9.49 13.30
CA SER A 228 30.97 9.70 14.59
C SER A 228 30.05 10.33 15.63
N ALA A 229 29.40 9.48 16.43
CA ALA A 229 28.88 9.88 17.74
C ALA A 229 29.93 10.63 18.57
N ASP A 230 31.21 10.35 18.32
CA ASP A 230 32.37 10.97 18.93
C ASP A 230 32.46 12.47 18.68
N ALA A 231 32.04 12.98 17.52
CA ALA A 231 32.02 14.41 17.26
C ALA A 231 30.94 15.14 18.09
N VAL A 232 29.81 14.48 18.37
CA VAL A 232 28.77 15.01 19.26
C VAL A 232 29.25 15.00 20.70
N LYS A 233 29.91 13.91 21.14
CA LYS A 233 30.52 13.83 22.47
C LYS A 233 31.60 14.89 22.68
N ALA A 234 32.44 15.13 21.66
CA ALA A 234 33.47 16.16 21.72
C ALA A 234 32.87 17.58 21.80
N ALA A 235 31.65 17.78 21.30
CA ALA A 235 31.00 19.09 21.22
C ALA A 235 30.06 19.40 22.39
N LEU A 236 29.68 18.42 23.21
CA LEU A 236 28.72 18.56 24.31
C LEU A 236 29.32 18.04 25.63
N ASN A 237 29.04 18.73 26.72
CA ASN A 237 29.33 18.20 28.05
C ASN A 237 28.46 16.97 28.38
N ASP A 238 28.97 16.04 29.19
CA ASP A 238 28.26 14.80 29.57
C ASP A 238 26.86 15.04 30.13
N ALA A 239 26.68 16.12 30.91
CA ALA A 239 25.37 16.50 31.46
C ALA A 239 24.34 16.86 30.36
N MET A 240 24.80 17.43 29.25
CA MET A 240 23.97 17.78 28.11
C MET A 240 23.61 16.54 27.30
N ILE A 241 24.57 15.65 27.07
CA ILE A 241 24.35 14.35 26.41
C ILE A 241 23.31 13.55 27.20
N HIS A 242 23.48 13.45 28.52
CA HIS A 242 22.49 12.80 29.40
C HIS A 242 21.11 13.44 29.30
N THR A 243 21.02 14.77 29.33
CA THR A 243 19.72 15.47 29.25
C THR A 243 19.05 15.26 27.88
N LEU A 244 19.84 15.24 26.80
CA LEU A 244 19.34 14.97 25.44
C LEU A 244 18.85 13.54 25.32
N CYS A 245 19.64 12.55 25.74
CA CYS A 245 19.28 11.14 25.70
C CYS A 245 18.04 10.85 26.57
N GLU A 246 17.97 11.44 27.77
CA GLU A 246 16.79 11.34 28.66
C GLU A 246 15.54 11.92 27.99
N GLY A 247 15.66 13.12 27.40
CA GLY A 247 14.55 13.75 26.69
C GLY A 247 14.08 12.95 25.48
N VAL A 248 15.00 12.38 24.70
CA VAL A 248 14.69 11.54 23.54
C VAL A 248 14.02 10.23 23.97
N ALA A 249 14.54 9.56 25.00
CA ALA A 249 13.98 8.31 25.48
C ALA A 249 12.58 8.49 26.07
N LEU A 250 12.41 9.47 26.96
CA LEU A 250 11.13 9.70 27.64
C LEU A 250 10.06 10.28 26.73
N ASN A 251 10.44 11.18 25.83
CA ASN A 251 9.51 11.82 24.91
C ASN A 251 9.47 11.08 23.56
N SER A 252 9.42 9.76 23.56
CA SER A 252 9.34 8.93 22.36
C SER A 252 8.46 7.71 22.60
N THR A 253 7.69 7.35 21.59
CA THR A 253 6.83 6.14 21.57
C THR A 253 7.41 5.03 20.70
N ALA A 254 8.44 5.34 19.91
CA ALA A 254 9.12 4.34 19.09
C ALA A 254 9.95 3.39 19.95
N GLU A 255 10.14 2.19 19.41
CA GLU A 255 11.02 1.15 19.93
C GLU A 255 12.01 0.73 18.86
N LEU A 256 13.28 0.53 19.25
CA LEU A 256 14.28 -0.03 18.33
C LEU A 256 14.15 -1.54 18.36
N LEU A 257 13.92 -2.13 17.19
CA LEU A 257 13.91 -3.57 17.03
C LEU A 257 15.34 -4.13 17.16
N PRO A 258 15.49 -5.36 17.69
CA PRO A 258 16.78 -6.04 17.64
C PRO A 258 17.23 -6.22 16.18
N LEU A 259 18.54 -6.34 15.98
CA LEU A 259 19.10 -6.70 14.69
C LEU A 259 18.53 -8.06 14.25
N ALA A 260 18.12 -8.17 12.98
CA ALA A 260 17.62 -9.44 12.47
C ALA A 260 18.79 -10.43 12.29
N GLU A 261 18.50 -11.74 12.34
CA GLU A 261 19.49 -12.77 12.01
C GLU A 261 20.07 -12.52 10.60
N GLY A 262 21.38 -12.27 10.53
CA GLY A 262 22.11 -12.00 9.29
C GLY A 262 22.39 -10.53 8.99
N ASP A 263 21.85 -9.59 9.78
CA ASP A 263 22.28 -8.19 9.71
C ASP A 263 23.70 -8.03 10.28
N ALA A 264 24.53 -7.20 9.65
CA ALA A 264 25.83 -6.83 10.21
C ALA A 264 25.64 -6.18 11.59
N THR A 265 26.62 -6.32 12.48
CA THR A 265 26.56 -5.72 13.84
C THR A 265 26.33 -4.21 13.82
N ASP A 266 26.77 -3.56 12.74
CA ASP A 266 26.71 -2.11 12.55
C ASP A 266 25.51 -1.68 11.68
N ALA A 267 24.61 -2.60 11.34
CA ALA A 267 23.43 -2.25 10.54
C ALA A 267 22.50 -1.29 11.32
N PRO A 268 21.89 -0.30 10.64
CA PRO A 268 20.97 0.62 11.28
C PRO A 268 19.75 -0.14 11.84
N ARG A 269 19.50 -0.01 13.14
CA ARG A 269 18.36 -0.67 13.80
C ARG A 269 17.05 -0.15 13.22
N LYS A 270 16.17 -1.06 12.83
CA LYS A 270 14.80 -0.72 12.41
C LYS A 270 14.00 -0.24 13.62
N ALA A 271 13.16 0.76 13.42
CA ALA A 271 12.29 1.26 14.48
C ALA A 271 10.83 0.84 14.26
N LEU A 272 10.19 0.38 15.33
CA LEU A 272 8.75 0.23 15.42
C LEU A 272 8.14 1.54 15.90
N GLY A 273 7.11 2.04 15.21
CA GLY A 273 6.50 3.33 15.47
C GLY A 273 6.96 4.42 14.49
N SER A 274 7.06 5.66 14.96
CA SER A 274 7.46 6.79 14.10
C SER A 274 8.93 6.70 13.70
N GLN A 275 9.21 6.72 12.40
CA GLN A 275 10.58 6.64 11.86
C GLN A 275 11.48 7.77 12.38
N THR A 276 10.95 8.99 12.54
CA THR A 276 11.69 10.12 13.10
C THR A 276 12.06 9.89 14.57
N GLU A 277 11.18 9.26 15.35
CA GLU A 277 11.45 8.95 16.74
C GLU A 277 12.47 7.82 16.89
N GLY A 278 12.39 6.82 16.01
CA GLY A 278 13.38 5.75 15.90
C GLY A 278 14.77 6.29 15.59
N ALA A 279 14.87 7.21 14.63
CA ALA A 279 16.11 7.88 14.27
C ALA A 279 16.75 8.60 15.47
N LEU A 280 15.92 9.32 16.25
CA LEU A 280 16.39 10.01 17.45
C LEU A 280 16.86 9.03 18.53
N LEU A 281 16.15 7.92 18.74
CA LEU A 281 16.56 6.89 19.71
C LEU A 281 17.88 6.23 19.31
N ALA A 282 18.04 5.88 18.02
CA ALA A 282 19.29 5.33 17.51
C ALA A 282 20.44 6.34 17.68
N PHE A 283 20.18 7.62 17.43
CA PHE A 283 21.12 8.71 17.66
C PHE A 283 21.51 8.83 19.14
N ALA A 284 20.54 8.82 20.06
CA ALA A 284 20.79 8.89 21.50
C ALA A 284 21.64 7.71 22.00
N ALA A 285 21.37 6.50 21.51
CA ALA A 285 22.15 5.30 21.85
C ALA A 285 23.59 5.37 21.33
N ALA A 286 23.80 5.93 20.14
CA ALA A 286 25.13 6.14 19.57
C ALA A 286 25.92 7.17 20.39
N CYS A 287 25.30 8.29 20.80
CA CYS A 287 25.94 9.33 21.60
C CYS A 287 26.43 8.87 22.98
N SER A 288 25.93 7.75 23.49
CA SER A 288 26.22 7.25 24.84
C SER A 288 27.04 5.96 24.87
N ASP A 289 27.68 5.55 23.78
CA ASP A 289 28.42 4.28 23.68
C ASP A 289 27.61 3.04 24.08
N GLY A 290 26.29 3.08 23.90
CA GLY A 290 25.41 2.01 24.34
C GLY A 290 25.24 1.87 25.87
N GLU A 291 25.86 2.73 26.70
CA GLU A 291 25.57 2.78 28.14
C GLU A 291 24.14 3.24 28.44
N PHE A 292 23.54 4.00 27.50
CA PHE A 292 22.20 4.51 27.65
C PHE A 292 21.16 3.48 27.19
N ASP A 293 20.75 2.63 28.13
CA ASP A 293 19.57 1.79 27.94
C ASP A 293 18.28 2.61 28.14
N TYR A 294 17.68 3.00 27.02
CA TYR A 294 16.43 3.75 27.03
C TYR A 294 15.26 2.94 27.59
N ALA A 295 15.29 1.61 27.55
CA ALA A 295 14.20 0.76 28.02
C ALA A 295 14.12 0.73 29.56
N THR A 296 15.25 0.53 30.25
CA THR A 296 15.31 0.69 31.71
C THR A 296 14.97 2.11 32.14
N LEU A 297 15.43 3.13 31.40
CA LEU A 297 15.09 4.51 31.73
C LEU A 297 13.59 4.79 31.64
N ARG A 298 12.90 4.30 30.59
CA ARG A 298 11.43 4.41 30.49
C ARG A 298 10.70 3.66 31.60
N THR A 299 11.19 2.48 31.96
CA THR A 299 10.59 1.64 33.01
C THR A 299 10.71 2.30 34.39
N ASN A 300 11.85 2.92 34.67
CA ASN A 300 12.12 3.59 35.93
C ASN A 300 11.57 5.03 35.98
N ALA A 301 11.15 5.59 34.85
CA ALA A 301 10.68 6.96 34.79
C ALA A 301 9.28 7.10 35.35
N ASN A 302 9.16 7.89 36.42
CA ASN A 302 7.86 8.30 36.95
C ASN A 302 7.26 9.42 36.08
N ILE A 303 6.76 9.07 34.90
CA ILE A 303 6.13 10.02 33.98
C ILE A 303 4.80 10.49 34.59
N ARG A 304 4.75 11.78 34.95
CA ARG A 304 3.54 12.40 35.49
C ARG A 304 2.47 12.63 34.43
N ARG A 305 2.90 13.02 33.23
CA ARG A 305 2.01 13.28 32.10
C ARG A 305 2.75 13.16 30.78
N ALA A 306 2.16 12.43 29.85
CA ALA A 306 2.55 12.44 28.45
C ALA A 306 1.48 13.15 27.62
N LEU A 307 1.91 14.06 26.76
CA LEU A 307 1.08 14.82 25.83
C LEU A 307 1.50 14.41 24.41
N PRO A 308 0.80 13.47 23.77
CA PRO A 308 1.19 12.96 22.46
C PRO A 308 1.19 14.05 21.39
N PHE A 309 1.85 13.76 20.27
CA PHE A 309 1.83 14.64 19.11
C PHE A 309 0.38 14.90 18.67
N SER A 310 0.08 16.16 18.39
CA SER A 310 -1.20 16.58 17.81
C SER A 310 -0.89 17.55 16.68
N SER A 311 -1.58 17.39 15.55
CA SER A 311 -1.42 18.25 14.38
C SER A 311 -1.72 19.72 14.66
N ASP A 312 -2.61 20.01 15.61
CA ASP A 312 -2.95 21.39 16.00
C ASP A 312 -1.79 22.07 16.74
N ARG A 313 -1.10 21.32 17.60
CA ARG A 313 0.03 21.83 18.40
C ARG A 313 1.38 21.65 17.71
N LYS A 314 1.45 20.75 16.73
CA LYS A 314 2.63 20.19 16.05
C LYS A 314 3.81 19.90 16.98
N ARG A 315 3.53 19.43 18.20
CA ARG A 315 4.54 19.04 19.19
C ARG A 315 4.02 17.96 20.13
N MET A 316 4.97 17.27 20.74
CA MET A 316 4.80 16.23 21.75
C MET A 316 5.62 16.60 22.99
N SER A 317 5.07 16.38 24.18
CA SER A 317 5.73 16.72 25.44
C SER A 317 5.55 15.64 26.50
N VAL A 318 6.55 15.43 27.35
CA VAL A 318 6.49 14.52 28.50
C VAL A 318 7.00 15.25 29.74
N ILE A 319 6.32 15.05 30.87
CA ILE A 319 6.67 15.63 32.17
C ILE A 319 7.19 14.50 33.07
N ALA A 320 8.45 14.62 33.49
CA ALA A 320 9.15 13.65 34.31
C ALA A 320 9.90 14.37 35.46
N PRO A 321 10.18 13.68 36.59
CA PRO A 321 10.97 14.26 37.66
C PRO A 321 12.40 14.55 37.16
N ARG A 322 12.96 15.68 37.56
CA ARG A 322 14.36 15.99 37.26
C ARG A 322 15.25 15.10 38.14
N ARG A 323 16.18 14.39 37.52
CA ARG A 323 17.14 13.53 38.23
C ARG A 323 17.90 14.34 39.30
N ASN A 324 18.13 13.73 40.46
CA ASN A 324 18.85 14.31 41.60
C ASN A 324 18.23 15.62 42.15
N CYS A 325 16.93 15.86 41.93
CA CYS A 325 16.21 16.99 42.51
C CYS A 325 14.87 16.51 43.06
N GLU A 326 14.64 16.69 44.36
CA GLU A 326 13.32 16.41 44.94
C GLU A 326 12.30 17.45 44.51
N ASN A 327 11.09 17.00 44.18
CA ASN A 327 9.94 17.85 43.79
C ASN A 327 10.14 18.79 42.59
N VAL A 328 11.24 18.66 41.84
CA VAL A 328 11.45 19.42 40.60
C VAL A 328 11.03 18.57 39.42
N TRP A 329 10.15 19.11 38.58
CA TRP A 329 9.66 18.45 37.37
C TRP A 329 10.26 19.12 36.13
N ARG A 330 10.66 18.32 35.15
CA ARG A 330 11.16 18.78 33.86
C ARG A 330 10.20 18.35 32.76
N THR A 331 9.95 19.27 31.83
CA THR A 331 9.15 19.00 30.64
C THR A 331 10.07 18.85 29.44
N TYR A 332 10.10 17.66 28.85
CA TYR A 332 10.78 17.41 27.59
C TYR A 332 9.79 17.63 26.45
N THR A 333 10.17 18.41 25.44
CA THR A 333 9.30 18.75 24.29
C THR A 333 10.04 18.59 22.99
N LYS A 334 9.37 18.01 21.99
CA LYS A 334 9.84 17.92 20.60
C LYS A 334 8.71 18.31 19.65
N GLY A 335 9.02 18.90 18.51
CA GLY A 335 8.01 19.35 17.56
C GLY A 335 8.58 20.25 16.49
N ALA A 336 7.70 20.92 15.75
CA ALA A 336 8.09 21.86 14.72
C ALA A 336 8.92 23.02 15.33
N PRO A 337 10.12 23.34 14.80
CA PRO A 337 11.03 24.31 15.39
C PRO A 337 10.38 25.66 15.68
N GLU A 338 9.61 26.20 14.74
CA GLU A 338 8.96 27.50 14.84
C GLU A 338 7.95 27.56 16.01
N LEU A 339 7.27 26.45 16.31
CA LEU A 339 6.28 26.38 17.38
C LEU A 339 6.90 26.11 18.75
N VAL A 340 8.05 25.45 18.79
CA VAL A 340 8.81 25.23 20.02
C VAL A 340 9.59 26.49 20.39
N LEU A 341 10.32 27.09 19.45
CA LEU A 341 11.12 28.30 19.66
C LEU A 341 10.28 29.50 20.12
N ALA A 342 9.04 29.63 19.63
CA ALA A 342 8.10 30.66 20.09
C ALA A 342 7.77 30.58 21.60
N ARG A 343 8.06 29.45 22.25
CA ARG A 343 7.82 29.21 23.68
C ARG A 343 9.09 29.19 24.51
N CYS A 344 10.26 29.33 23.88
CA CYS A 344 11.55 29.37 24.55
C CYS A 344 11.91 30.82 24.93
N LYS A 345 12.45 30.98 26.14
CA LYS A 345 12.96 32.26 26.67
C LYS A 345 14.49 32.28 26.75
N GLU A 346 15.11 31.11 26.86
CA GLU A 346 16.54 30.91 27.05
C GLU A 346 17.01 29.79 26.13
N LEU A 347 18.30 29.84 25.76
CA LEU A 347 19.02 28.79 25.05
C LEU A 347 20.02 28.14 25.99
N GLN A 348 20.18 26.83 25.86
CA GLN A 348 21.21 26.08 26.57
C GLN A 348 22.44 25.94 25.68
N THR A 349 23.60 26.36 26.17
CA THR A 349 24.86 26.35 25.40
C THR A 349 25.54 24.97 25.48
N ARG A 350 26.57 24.75 24.64
CA ARG A 350 27.35 23.50 24.59
C ARG A 350 27.99 23.13 25.94
N SER A 351 28.48 24.13 26.66
CA SER A 351 29.04 23.97 28.01
C SER A 351 27.99 23.69 29.10
N GLY A 352 26.69 23.72 28.76
CA GLY A 352 25.59 23.52 29.70
C GLY A 352 25.13 24.80 30.41
N GLY A 353 25.71 25.95 30.07
CA GLY A 353 25.23 27.27 30.49
C GLY A 353 23.88 27.65 29.88
N THR A 354 23.30 28.74 30.35
CA THR A 354 22.05 29.29 29.80
C THR A 354 22.24 30.75 29.41
N ILE A 355 21.72 31.11 28.24
CA ILE A 355 21.75 32.48 27.71
C ILE A 355 20.34 32.91 27.30
N PRO A 356 19.97 34.20 27.40
CA PRO A 356 18.66 34.65 26.96
C PRO A 356 18.49 34.50 25.45
N LEU A 357 17.30 34.04 25.04
CA LEU A 357 16.90 33.96 23.63
C LEU A 357 16.30 35.31 23.20
N THR A 358 17.16 36.21 22.74
CA THR A 358 16.77 37.50 22.15
C THR A 358 16.11 37.29 20.78
N ASN A 359 15.39 38.31 20.28
CA ASN A 359 14.75 38.22 18.97
C ASN A 359 15.77 38.06 17.82
N GLU A 360 16.94 38.69 17.94
CA GLU A 360 18.04 38.55 16.96
C GLU A 360 18.59 37.13 16.88
N ARG A 361 18.66 36.40 18.02
CA ARG A 361 19.11 35.00 18.06
C ARG A 361 18.02 34.00 17.64
N ARG A 362 16.76 34.44 17.62
CA ARG A 362 15.60 33.61 17.25
C ARG A 362 15.36 33.63 15.74
N GLN A 363 15.60 34.77 15.10
CA GLN A 363 15.63 34.89 13.63
C GLN A 363 16.83 34.15 13.07
#